data_AF-A0AAV4JPR9-F1
#
_entry.id   AF-A0AAV4JPR9-F1
#
_cell.length_a   1.000
_cell.length_b   1.000
_cell.length_c   1.000
_cell.angle_alpha   90.00
_cell.angle_beta   90.00
_cell.angle_gamma   90.00
#
_symmetry.space_group_name_H-M   'P 1'
#
loop_
_entity.id
_entity.type
_entity.pdbx_description
1 polymer ?
#
loop_
_entity_poly.entity_id
_entity_poly.type
_entity_poly.pdbx_seq_one_letter_code
_entity_poly.pdbx_strand_id
1 'polypeptide(L)'
;MKSSGFDDIVVEAGICASCSIEAILKGKHYNRPIRVHCVMLEALERLLFFSFEQNKRMTKLIKEARDASEEMNSDPLKHDTIIDSDALSQLYAQYCHYKEEIRRGTCGRTPQFWIQYMDKVWILLRFSRAIKTNNLDLHMRSLQQLCPLMFTINHHNYARYLTLYCASLLNLSNSHPGAEDLLRKGGLTVNRSNLPNCLTAIDLTIEQTINKHAKAKGGIVGFSKNCPAYYRWCVTRHSRASYVSATNAMVGVNNDSNVCPKDISPK
;
A
#
# COMPACT_ATOMS: atom_id res chain seq x y z
N MET A 1 10.31 13.33 11.54
CA MET A 1 10.45 13.80 10.14
C MET A 1 10.59 15.31 10.06
N LYS A 2 9.85 16.11 10.85
CA LYS A 2 10.14 17.56 10.91
C LYS A 2 11.60 17.78 11.34
N SER A 3 12.33 18.62 10.62
CA SER A 3 13.74 18.94 10.85
C SER A 3 14.72 17.76 10.66
N SER A 4 14.33 16.71 9.95
CA SER A 4 15.26 15.62 9.58
C SER A 4 15.92 15.81 8.21
N GLY A 5 15.70 16.95 7.55
CA GLY A 5 16.13 17.22 6.17
C GLY A 5 15.37 16.43 5.10
N PHE A 6 14.30 15.70 5.47
CA PHE A 6 13.51 14.92 4.52
C PHE A 6 12.83 15.81 3.48
N ASP A 7 12.29 16.94 3.94
CA ASP A 7 11.68 17.96 3.12
C ASP A 7 12.66 18.57 2.14
N ASP A 8 13.85 18.94 2.60
CA ASP A 8 14.89 19.52 1.75
C ASP A 8 15.32 18.53 0.67
N ILE A 9 15.60 17.27 1.02
CA ILE A 9 16.00 16.21 0.07
C ILE A 9 14.95 16.04 -1.03
N VAL A 10 13.67 15.95 -0.66
CA VAL A 10 12.58 15.69 -1.61
C VAL A 10 12.34 16.88 -2.55
N VAL A 11 12.54 18.11 -2.06
CA VAL A 11 12.40 19.33 -2.87
C VAL A 11 13.59 19.52 -3.80
N GLU A 12 14.81 19.41 -3.28
CA GLU A 12 16.05 19.56 -4.06
C GLU A 12 16.18 18.50 -5.15
N ALA A 13 15.75 17.27 -4.87
CA ALA A 13 15.72 16.19 -5.86
C ALA A 13 14.61 16.34 -6.92
N GLY A 14 13.79 17.39 -6.86
CA GLY A 14 12.71 17.64 -7.83
C GLY A 14 11.56 16.64 -7.77
N ILE A 15 11.47 15.81 -6.72
CA ILE A 15 10.40 14.83 -6.54
C ILE A 15 9.07 15.55 -6.26
N CYS A 16 9.13 16.68 -5.54
CA CYS A 16 7.97 17.50 -5.23
C CYS A 16 8.32 18.99 -5.15
N ALA A 17 7.42 19.84 -5.64
CA ALA A 17 7.51 21.28 -5.42
C ALA A 17 7.40 21.64 -3.93
N SER A 18 8.10 22.69 -3.51
CA SER A 18 8.09 23.22 -2.13
C SER A 18 6.68 23.46 -1.59
N CYS A 19 5.80 24.05 -2.39
CA CYS A 19 4.40 24.34 -2.01
C CYS A 19 3.57 23.06 -1.73
N SER A 20 4.01 21.92 -2.23
CA SER A 20 3.27 20.65 -2.13
C SER A 20 3.79 19.73 -1.02
N ILE A 21 4.97 20.01 -0.45
CA ILE A 21 5.56 19.10 0.54
C ILE A 21 4.76 19.06 1.84
N GLU A 22 4.21 20.20 2.25
CA GLU A 22 3.38 20.28 3.44
C GLU A 22 2.10 19.44 3.30
N ALA A 23 1.48 19.46 2.10
CA ALA A 23 0.33 18.63 1.80
C ALA A 23 0.67 17.12 1.80
N ILE A 24 1.89 16.78 1.38
CA ILE A 24 2.40 15.41 1.40
C ILE A 24 2.65 14.92 2.82
N LEU A 25 3.36 15.71 3.63
CA LEU A 25 3.65 15.38 5.03
C LEU A 25 2.38 15.31 5.88
N LYS A 26 1.35 16.09 5.55
CA LYS A 26 0.02 16.02 6.19
C LYS A 26 -0.85 14.87 5.66
N GLY A 27 -0.43 14.14 4.63
CA GLY A 27 -1.19 13.02 4.06
C GLY A 27 -2.52 13.41 3.42
N LYS A 28 -2.68 14.67 2.96
CA LYS A 28 -3.95 15.15 2.35
C LYS A 28 -4.26 14.51 1.00
N HIS A 29 -3.26 13.93 0.35
CA HIS A 29 -3.39 13.17 -0.90
C HIS A 29 -2.90 11.75 -0.66
N TYR A 30 -3.50 10.74 -1.29
CA TYR A 30 -3.09 9.35 -1.10
C TYR A 30 -1.93 8.94 -2.01
N ASN A 31 -2.08 9.08 -3.33
CA ASN A 31 -1.07 8.61 -4.31
C ASN A 31 0.25 9.36 -4.20
N ARG A 32 0.20 10.68 -3.98
CA ARG A 32 1.38 11.53 -4.03
C ARG A 32 2.38 11.23 -2.91
N PRO A 33 1.97 11.14 -1.62
CA PRO A 33 2.88 10.73 -0.55
C PRO A 33 3.42 9.32 -0.72
N ILE A 34 2.58 8.37 -1.15
CA ILE A 34 3.06 6.99 -1.40
C ILE A 34 4.20 6.99 -2.41
N ARG A 35 4.05 7.71 -3.52
CA ARG A 35 5.12 7.84 -4.52
C ARG A 35 6.39 8.44 -3.92
N VAL A 36 6.29 9.53 -3.15
CA VAL A 36 7.46 10.13 -2.50
C VAL A 36 8.17 9.15 -1.56
N HIS A 37 7.41 8.46 -0.70
CA HIS A 37 7.98 7.49 0.22
C HIS A 37 8.62 6.29 -0.49
N CYS A 38 8.03 5.83 -1.61
CA CYS A 38 8.62 4.76 -2.43
C CYS A 38 9.94 5.20 -3.06
N VAL A 39 10.00 6.39 -3.67
CA VAL A 39 11.23 6.92 -4.28
C VAL A 39 12.31 7.13 -3.23
N MET A 40 11.96 7.69 -2.07
CA MET A 40 12.91 7.86 -0.98
C MET A 40 13.42 6.52 -0.43
N LEU A 41 12.53 5.54 -0.26
CA LEU A 41 12.91 4.19 0.18
C LEU A 41 13.90 3.57 -0.80
N GLU A 42 13.62 3.66 -2.10
CA GLU A 42 14.46 3.12 -3.16
C GLU A 42 15.86 3.75 -3.14
N ALA A 43 15.94 5.07 -3.05
CA ALA A 43 17.21 5.79 -2.95
C ALA A 43 18.00 5.40 -1.70
N LEU A 44 17.33 5.26 -0.55
CA LEU A 44 17.97 4.84 0.70
C LEU A 44 18.43 3.38 0.66
N GLU A 45 17.66 2.46 0.05
CA GLU A 45 18.07 1.06 -0.15
C GLU A 45 19.33 1.00 -1.02
N ARG A 46 19.42 1.80 -2.09
CA ARG A 46 20.63 1.92 -2.92
C ARG A 46 21.83 2.41 -2.14
N LEU A 47 21.68 3.50 -1.38
CA LEU A 47 22.76 4.04 -0.54
C LEU A 47 23.23 3.03 0.52
N LEU A 48 22.28 2.33 1.13
CA LEU A 48 22.54 1.32 2.15
C LEU A 48 23.26 0.10 1.55
N PHE A 49 22.84 -0.34 0.37
CA PHE A 49 23.48 -1.44 -0.35
C PHE A 49 24.89 -1.07 -0.82
N PHE A 50 25.10 0.15 -1.31
CA PHE A 50 26.43 0.65 -1.64
C PHE A 50 27.36 0.68 -0.43
N SER A 51 26.86 1.15 0.73
CA SER A 51 27.62 1.12 1.99
C SER A 51 27.93 -0.31 2.45
N PHE A 52 27.02 -1.26 2.24
CA PHE A 52 27.24 -2.68 2.54
C PHE A 52 28.37 -3.26 1.66
N GLU A 53 28.34 -2.99 0.35
CA GLU A 53 29.35 -3.45 -0.60
C GLU A 53 30.76 -3.00 -0.23
N GLN A 54 30.91 -1.72 0.14
CA GLN A 54 32.21 -1.17 0.54
C GLN A 54 32.73 -1.77 1.85
N ASN A 55 31.87 -2.00 2.83
CA ASN A 55 32.28 -2.46 4.16
C ASN A 55 32.68 -3.94 4.20
N LYS A 56 31.98 -4.81 3.47
CA LYS A 56 32.19 -6.26 3.57
C LYS A 56 33.08 -6.82 2.43
N ARG A 57 33.48 -6.01 1.45
CA ARG A 57 34.29 -6.41 0.27
C ARG A 57 33.71 -7.65 -0.43
N MET A 58 32.40 -7.68 -0.60
CA MET A 58 31.65 -8.84 -1.11
C MET A 58 31.56 -8.88 -2.65
N THR A 59 32.57 -8.37 -3.34
CA THR A 59 32.54 -8.12 -4.79
C THR A 59 32.22 -9.37 -5.60
N LYS A 60 32.66 -10.56 -5.14
CA LYS A 60 32.38 -11.84 -5.81
C LYS A 60 30.90 -12.24 -5.72
N LEU A 61 30.32 -12.29 -4.50
CA LEU A 61 28.91 -12.63 -4.30
C LEU A 61 27.96 -11.62 -4.97
N ILE A 62 28.31 -10.33 -4.93
CA ILE A 62 27.53 -9.28 -5.59
C ILE A 62 27.56 -9.46 -7.12
N LYS A 63 28.70 -9.84 -7.68
CA LYS A 63 28.82 -10.14 -9.11
C LYS A 63 27.97 -11.35 -9.49
N GLU A 64 28.06 -12.45 -8.74
CA GLU A 64 27.24 -13.65 -8.97
C GLU A 64 25.73 -13.34 -8.87
N ALA A 65 25.32 -12.53 -7.89
CA ALA A 65 23.93 -12.07 -7.75
C ALA A 65 23.49 -11.17 -8.92
N ARG A 66 24.38 -10.31 -9.43
CA ARG A 66 24.09 -9.48 -10.61
C ARG A 66 23.92 -10.34 -11.85
N ASP A 67 24.84 -11.25 -12.10
CA ASP A 67 24.80 -12.16 -13.25
C ASP A 67 23.50 -12.99 -13.22
N ALA A 68 23.10 -13.48 -12.04
CA ALA A 68 21.82 -14.17 -11.82
C ALA A 68 20.60 -13.26 -12.07
N SER A 69 20.66 -11.98 -11.67
CA SER A 69 19.59 -11.02 -11.96
C SER A 69 19.49 -10.69 -13.45
N GLU A 70 20.60 -10.67 -14.19
CA GLU A 70 20.62 -10.49 -15.65
C GLU A 70 20.06 -11.72 -16.34
N GLU A 71 20.39 -12.92 -15.86
CA GLU A 71 19.81 -14.18 -16.35
C GLU A 71 18.29 -14.20 -16.14
N MET A 72 17.79 -13.74 -14.99
CA MET A 72 16.35 -13.64 -14.71
C MET A 72 15.63 -12.68 -15.67
N ASN A 73 16.27 -11.57 -16.08
CA ASN A 73 15.70 -10.66 -17.06
C ASN A 73 15.66 -11.28 -18.47
N SER A 74 16.58 -12.19 -18.78
CA SER A 74 16.63 -12.89 -20.06
C SER A 74 15.64 -14.06 -20.15
N ASP A 75 15.38 -14.76 -19.04
CA ASP A 75 14.45 -15.88 -18.97
C ASP A 75 13.60 -15.83 -17.68
N PRO A 76 12.39 -15.26 -17.74
CA PRO A 76 11.49 -15.16 -16.59
C PRO A 76 11.06 -16.50 -15.99
N LEU A 77 11.19 -17.62 -16.71
CA LEU A 77 10.82 -18.95 -16.21
C LEU A 77 11.82 -19.50 -15.18
N LYS A 78 13.04 -18.94 -15.12
CA LYS A 78 14.07 -19.31 -14.14
C LYS A 78 13.97 -18.55 -12.81
N HIS A 79 12.93 -17.73 -12.64
CA HIS A 79 12.76 -16.88 -11.46
C HIS A 79 12.90 -17.62 -10.13
N ASP A 80 12.17 -18.73 -9.97
CA ASP A 80 12.16 -19.50 -8.72
C ASP A 80 13.53 -20.15 -8.45
N THR A 81 14.17 -20.70 -9.49
CA THR A 81 15.49 -21.33 -9.37
C THR A 81 16.59 -20.31 -9.02
N ILE A 82 16.48 -19.09 -9.54
CA ILE A 82 17.44 -18.01 -9.27
C ILE A 82 17.27 -17.49 -7.84
N ILE A 83 16.03 -17.23 -7.41
CA ILE A 83 15.75 -16.77 -6.04
C ILE A 83 16.26 -17.76 -4.99
N ASP A 84 16.09 -19.06 -5.26
CA ASP A 84 16.51 -20.13 -4.36
C ASP A 84 18.01 -20.45 -4.45
N SER A 85 18.78 -19.70 -5.25
CA SER A 85 20.22 -19.89 -5.32
C SER A 85 20.91 -19.60 -3.98
N ASP A 86 21.90 -20.42 -3.64
CA ASP A 86 22.65 -20.31 -2.39
C ASP A 86 23.41 -18.97 -2.31
N ALA A 87 23.95 -18.48 -3.44
CA ALA A 87 24.64 -17.19 -3.51
C ALA A 87 23.71 -16.01 -3.17
N LEU A 88 22.50 -15.96 -3.73
CA LEU A 88 21.52 -14.90 -3.42
C LEU A 88 21.01 -15.01 -1.99
N SER A 89 20.77 -16.22 -1.49
CA SER A 89 20.35 -16.46 -0.11
C SER A 89 21.41 -15.99 0.90
N GLN A 90 22.69 -16.30 0.65
CA GLN A 90 23.81 -15.84 1.47
C GLN A 90 23.98 -14.33 1.42
N LEU A 91 23.92 -13.72 0.23
CA LEU A 91 23.98 -12.26 0.06
C LEU A 91 22.85 -11.57 0.84
N TYR A 92 21.62 -12.08 0.70
CA TYR A 92 20.46 -11.54 1.40
C TYR A 92 20.60 -11.66 2.92
N ALA A 93 21.06 -12.81 3.42
CA ALA A 93 21.27 -13.02 4.85
C ALA A 93 22.32 -12.04 5.43
N GLN A 94 23.44 -11.85 4.74
CA GLN A 94 24.47 -10.90 5.15
C GLN A 94 24.00 -9.45 5.06
N TYR A 95 23.23 -9.09 4.03
CA TYR A 95 22.65 -7.77 3.91
C TYR A 95 21.65 -7.51 5.05
N CYS A 96 20.83 -8.50 5.42
CA CYS A 96 19.94 -8.42 6.59
C CYS A 96 20.73 -8.24 7.88
N HIS A 97 21.84 -8.97 8.05
CA HIS A 97 22.72 -8.80 9.20
C HIS A 97 23.29 -7.38 9.27
N TYR A 98 23.73 -6.83 8.14
CA TYR A 98 24.23 -5.46 8.07
C TYR A 98 23.15 -4.42 8.42
N LYS A 99 21.90 -4.63 7.99
CA LYS A 99 20.76 -3.82 8.43
C LYS A 99 20.60 -3.84 9.96
N GLU A 100 20.74 -5.00 10.58
CA GLU A 100 20.71 -5.13 12.05
C GLU A 100 21.88 -4.40 12.74
N GLU A 101 23.09 -4.48 12.19
CA GLU A 101 24.24 -3.70 12.70
C GLU A 101 23.92 -2.20 12.71
N ILE A 102 23.33 -1.68 11.62
CA ILE A 102 22.94 -0.27 11.52
C ILE A 102 21.80 0.08 12.49
N ARG A 103 20.82 -0.81 12.68
CA ARG A 103 19.77 -0.63 13.69
C ARG A 103 20.34 -0.50 15.09
N ARG A 104 21.43 -1.21 15.41
CA ARG A 104 22.17 -1.12 16.68
C ARG A 104 23.02 0.15 16.79
N GLY A 105 23.21 0.89 15.71
CA GLY A 105 23.89 2.19 15.69
C GLY A 105 25.39 2.13 15.36
N THR A 106 25.88 1.04 14.77
CA THR A 106 27.31 0.89 14.41
C THR A 106 27.81 1.96 13.44
N CYS A 107 26.95 2.46 12.56
CA CYS A 107 27.26 3.52 11.59
C CYS A 107 26.80 4.93 12.02
N GLY A 108 26.48 5.11 13.32
CA GLY A 108 26.04 6.39 13.87
C GLY A 108 24.52 6.61 13.82
N ARG A 109 24.08 7.78 14.33
CA ARG A 109 22.66 8.09 14.55
C ARG A 109 21.88 8.35 13.25
N THR A 110 22.53 8.91 12.23
CA THR A 110 21.84 9.25 10.97
C THR A 110 21.38 8.01 10.20
N PRO A 111 22.23 7.00 9.91
CA PRO A 111 21.77 5.75 9.30
C PRO A 111 20.75 5.01 10.17
N GLN A 112 20.91 5.04 11.49
CA GLN A 112 19.97 4.44 12.43
C GLN A 112 18.57 5.08 12.37
N PHE A 113 18.49 6.39 12.14
CA PHE A 113 17.22 7.08 11.91
C PHE A 113 16.58 6.66 10.58
N TRP A 114 17.36 6.67 9.50
CA TRP A 114 16.84 6.37 8.16
C TRP A 114 16.41 4.91 8.01
N ILE A 115 17.10 3.96 8.64
CA ILE A 115 16.68 2.56 8.59
C ILE A 115 15.33 2.33 9.30
N GLN A 116 15.07 3.03 10.41
CA GLN A 116 13.76 3.02 11.07
C GLN A 116 12.68 3.65 10.18
N TYR A 117 13.01 4.70 9.43
CA TYR A 117 12.10 5.25 8.43
C TYR A 117 11.78 4.22 7.33
N MET A 118 12.80 3.54 6.80
CA MET A 118 12.64 2.51 5.77
C MET A 118 11.76 1.36 6.26
N ASP A 119 11.95 0.90 7.50
CA ASP A 119 11.13 -0.16 8.10
C ASP A 119 9.64 0.20 8.09
N LYS A 120 9.31 1.46 8.39
CA LYS A 120 7.92 1.97 8.39
C LYS A 120 7.34 1.98 6.98
N VAL A 121 8.11 2.43 5.98
CA VAL A 121 7.66 2.42 4.58
C VAL A 121 7.47 0.99 4.08
N TRP A 122 8.38 0.07 4.42
CA TRP A 122 8.23 -1.35 4.08
C TRP A 122 6.96 -1.98 4.67
N ILE A 123 6.60 -1.65 5.91
CA ILE A 123 5.32 -2.11 6.51
C ILE A 123 4.13 -1.63 5.68
N LEU A 124 4.12 -0.36 5.25
CA LEU A 124 3.06 0.20 4.41
C LEU A 124 2.98 -0.50 3.04
N LEU A 125 4.13 -0.79 2.42
CA LEU A 125 4.17 -1.51 1.14
C LEU A 125 3.71 -2.95 1.26
N ARG A 126 4.09 -3.67 2.34
CA ARG A 126 3.57 -5.02 2.62
C ARG A 126 2.07 -5.03 2.82
N PHE A 127 1.54 -4.05 3.56
CA PHE A 127 0.10 -3.87 3.72
C PHE A 127 -0.60 -3.64 2.38
N SER A 128 -0.05 -2.75 1.54
CA SER A 128 -0.60 -2.49 0.19
C SER A 128 -0.55 -3.74 -0.69
N ARG A 129 0.56 -4.49 -0.67
CA ARG A 129 0.70 -5.76 -1.38
C ARG A 129 -0.35 -6.77 -0.92
N ALA A 130 -0.55 -6.92 0.39
CA ALA A 130 -1.54 -7.86 0.93
C ALA A 130 -2.95 -7.61 0.39
N ILE A 131 -3.35 -6.34 0.26
CA ILE A 131 -4.60 -5.95 -0.39
C ILE A 131 -4.55 -6.22 -1.89
N LYS A 132 -3.50 -5.81 -2.60
CA LYS A 132 -3.43 -6.01 -4.06
C LYS A 132 -3.39 -7.47 -4.50
N THR A 133 -3.01 -8.39 -3.61
CA THR A 133 -2.91 -9.84 -3.88
C THR A 133 -3.90 -10.69 -3.08
N ASN A 134 -4.88 -10.08 -2.39
CA ASN A 134 -5.82 -10.79 -1.51
C ASN A 134 -5.17 -11.79 -0.52
N ASN A 135 -4.00 -11.44 0.03
CA ASN A 135 -3.27 -12.34 0.93
C ASN A 135 -3.64 -12.04 2.39
N LEU A 136 -4.52 -12.88 2.96
CA LEU A 136 -5.04 -12.71 4.33
C LEU A 136 -3.93 -12.78 5.40
N ASP A 137 -2.99 -13.73 5.28
CA ASP A 137 -1.93 -13.91 6.27
C ASP A 137 -0.98 -12.71 6.28
N LEU A 138 -0.60 -12.22 5.09
CA LEU A 138 0.23 -11.03 4.95
C LEU A 138 -0.52 -9.78 5.44
N HIS A 139 -1.83 -9.72 5.23
CA HIS A 139 -2.68 -8.63 5.71
C HIS A 139 -2.66 -8.59 7.24
N MET A 140 -2.94 -9.71 7.91
CA MET A 140 -2.93 -9.81 9.37
C MET A 140 -1.57 -9.46 9.98
N ARG A 141 -0.47 -10.01 9.45
CA ARG A 141 0.89 -9.69 9.92
C ARG A 141 1.23 -8.21 9.72
N SER A 142 0.86 -7.64 8.59
CA SER A 142 1.11 -6.21 8.32
C SER A 142 0.32 -5.32 9.27
N LEU A 143 -0.93 -5.67 9.59
CA LEU A 143 -1.75 -4.93 10.55
C LEU A 143 -1.19 -4.97 11.97
N GLN A 144 -0.69 -6.13 12.40
CA GLN A 144 0.00 -6.26 13.70
C GLN A 144 1.23 -5.34 13.78
N GLN A 145 1.99 -5.20 12.69
CA GLN A 145 3.14 -4.28 12.63
C GLN A 145 2.72 -2.79 12.51
N LEU A 146 1.56 -2.51 11.92
CA LEU A 146 0.98 -1.17 11.81
C LEU A 146 0.43 -0.66 13.16
N CYS A 147 -0.03 -1.54 14.05
CA CYS A 147 -0.57 -1.15 15.36
C CYS A 147 0.43 -0.29 16.18
N PRO A 148 1.67 -0.75 16.48
CA PRO A 148 2.66 0.08 17.16
C PRO A 148 2.98 1.37 16.41
N LEU A 149 3.04 1.31 15.08
CA LEU A 149 3.29 2.49 14.25
C LEU A 149 2.24 3.57 14.51
N MET A 150 0.95 3.22 14.50
CA MET A 150 -0.16 4.16 14.74
C MET A 150 -0.07 4.84 16.11
N PHE A 151 0.41 4.13 17.14
CA PHE A 151 0.72 4.73 18.43
C PHE A 151 1.85 5.76 18.32
N THR A 152 2.96 5.42 17.64
CA THR A 152 4.11 6.33 17.52
C THR A 152 3.81 7.63 16.77
N ILE A 153 2.82 7.62 15.88
CA ILE A 153 2.39 8.80 15.12
C ILE A 153 1.18 9.53 15.74
N ASN A 154 0.83 9.23 17.00
CA ASN A 154 -0.28 9.84 17.74
C ASN A 154 -1.68 9.61 17.15
N HIS A 155 -1.86 8.56 16.35
CA HIS A 155 -3.17 8.15 15.82
C HIS A 155 -3.85 7.15 16.77
N HIS A 156 -4.00 7.53 18.05
CA HIS A 156 -4.47 6.65 19.14
C HIS A 156 -5.82 5.98 18.86
N ASN A 157 -6.78 6.70 18.29
CA ASN A 157 -8.09 6.11 17.96
C ASN A 157 -7.93 5.00 16.92
N TYR A 158 -7.18 5.24 15.85
CA TYR A 158 -6.89 4.21 14.85
C TYR A 158 -6.14 3.04 15.45
N ALA A 159 -5.15 3.28 16.32
CA ALA A 159 -4.40 2.22 16.98
C ALA A 159 -5.29 1.31 17.85
N ARG A 160 -6.22 1.90 18.62
CA ARG A 160 -7.19 1.15 19.44
C ARG A 160 -8.12 0.30 18.60
N TYR A 161 -8.77 0.89 17.60
CA TYR A 161 -9.70 0.17 16.73
C TYR A 161 -8.98 -0.89 15.89
N LEU A 162 -7.75 -0.60 15.44
CA LEU A 162 -6.96 -1.57 14.71
C LEU A 162 -6.55 -2.76 15.57
N THR A 163 -6.24 -2.53 16.85
CA THR A 163 -5.95 -3.62 17.79
C THR A 163 -7.17 -4.52 18.00
N LEU A 164 -8.36 -3.92 18.16
CA LEU A 164 -9.62 -4.67 18.24
C LEU A 164 -9.87 -5.46 16.95
N TYR A 165 -9.67 -4.83 15.79
CA TYR A 165 -9.84 -5.48 14.49
C TYR A 165 -8.89 -6.68 14.32
N CYS A 166 -7.61 -6.53 14.69
CA CYS A 166 -6.65 -7.63 14.71
C CYS A 166 -7.10 -8.77 15.63
N ALA A 167 -7.62 -8.47 16.82
CA ALA A 167 -8.14 -9.48 17.74
C ALA A 167 -9.36 -10.21 17.15
N SER A 168 -10.26 -9.49 16.47
CA SER A 168 -11.39 -10.10 15.76
C SER A 168 -10.94 -11.04 14.64
N LEU A 169 -9.94 -10.64 13.84
CA LEU A 169 -9.37 -11.47 12.78
C LEU A 169 -8.68 -12.73 13.33
N LEU A 170 -8.00 -12.64 14.48
CA LEU A 170 -7.37 -13.80 15.12
C LEU A 170 -8.40 -14.77 15.72
N ASN A 171 -9.58 -14.29 16.10
CA ASN A 171 -10.66 -15.11 16.64
C ASN A 171 -11.69 -15.51 15.57
N LEU A 172 -11.37 -15.37 14.28
CA LEU A 172 -12.34 -15.53 13.21
C LEU A 172 -12.85 -16.98 13.11
N SER A 173 -11.96 -17.96 13.25
CA SER A 173 -12.32 -19.38 13.19
C SER A 173 -13.32 -19.81 14.27
N ASN A 174 -13.23 -19.22 15.47
CA ASN A 174 -14.15 -19.52 16.57
C ASN A 174 -15.45 -18.73 16.49
N SER A 175 -15.36 -17.44 16.16
CA SER A 175 -16.53 -16.54 16.14
C SER A 175 -17.41 -16.70 14.91
N HIS A 176 -16.81 -16.96 13.75
CA HIS A 176 -17.48 -17.06 12.46
C HIS A 176 -16.84 -18.17 11.60
N PRO A 177 -17.14 -19.46 11.89
CA PRO A 177 -16.64 -20.58 11.10
C PRO A 177 -16.91 -20.41 9.60
N GLY A 178 -15.89 -20.64 8.76
CA GLY A 178 -15.96 -20.48 7.30
C GLY A 178 -15.71 -19.06 6.78
N ALA A 179 -15.65 -18.04 7.64
CA ALA A 179 -15.34 -16.68 7.20
C ALA A 179 -13.91 -16.54 6.67
N GLU A 180 -12.94 -17.26 7.24
CA GLU A 180 -11.56 -17.27 6.74
C GLU A 180 -11.47 -17.74 5.28
N ASP A 181 -12.21 -18.80 4.93
CA ASP A 181 -12.25 -19.32 3.57
C ASP A 181 -12.84 -18.31 2.60
N LEU A 182 -13.89 -17.60 3.00
CA LEU A 182 -14.48 -16.52 2.21
C LEU A 182 -13.46 -15.38 1.98
N LEU A 183 -12.74 -14.96 3.03
CA LEU A 183 -11.72 -13.93 2.93
C LEU A 183 -10.57 -14.35 2.00
N ARG A 184 -10.12 -15.59 2.09
CA ARG A 184 -9.08 -16.16 1.22
C ARG A 184 -9.52 -16.28 -0.24
N LYS A 185 -10.81 -16.52 -0.50
CA LYS A 185 -11.42 -16.62 -1.84
C LYS A 185 -11.76 -15.27 -2.49
N GLY A 186 -11.21 -14.16 -1.99
CA GLY A 186 -11.47 -12.81 -2.52
C GLY A 186 -12.34 -11.93 -1.62
N GLY A 187 -12.75 -12.42 -0.45
CA GLY A 187 -13.62 -11.66 0.46
C GLY A 187 -12.97 -10.46 1.15
N LEU A 188 -11.68 -10.17 0.94
CA LEU A 188 -11.02 -8.96 1.45
C LEU A 188 -11.04 -7.81 0.43
N THR A 189 -11.12 -8.13 -0.87
CA THR A 189 -10.73 -7.20 -1.94
C THR A 189 -11.62 -7.33 -3.17
N VAL A 190 -11.70 -6.26 -3.97
CA VAL A 190 -12.52 -6.21 -5.18
C VAL A 190 -11.64 -5.71 -6.33
N ASN A 191 -11.82 -6.32 -7.51
CA ASN A 191 -11.25 -5.78 -8.75
C ASN A 191 -12.32 -4.99 -9.50
N ARG A 192 -12.01 -3.75 -9.89
CA ARG A 192 -12.87 -2.93 -10.74
C ARG A 192 -12.41 -2.86 -12.20
N SER A 193 -11.28 -3.50 -12.50
CA SER A 193 -10.66 -3.52 -13.81
C SER A 193 -10.37 -4.95 -14.24
N ASN A 194 -10.17 -5.18 -15.53
CA ASN A 194 -9.72 -6.49 -16.01
C ASN A 194 -8.19 -6.66 -15.89
N LEU A 195 -7.51 -5.71 -15.23
CA LEU A 195 -6.07 -5.77 -15.04
C LEU A 195 -5.71 -6.69 -13.87
N PRO A 196 -4.68 -7.55 -14.01
CA PRO A 196 -4.17 -8.34 -12.90
C PRO A 196 -3.58 -7.43 -11.81
N ASN A 197 -3.60 -7.90 -10.55
CA ASN A 197 -3.01 -7.20 -9.39
C ASN A 197 -3.53 -5.77 -9.12
N CYS A 198 -4.72 -5.45 -9.63
CA CYS A 198 -5.39 -4.16 -9.43
C CYS A 198 -6.51 -4.23 -8.37
N LEU A 199 -6.42 -5.20 -7.46
CA LEU A 199 -7.36 -5.38 -6.35
C LEU A 199 -7.29 -4.19 -5.39
N THR A 200 -8.46 -3.78 -4.94
CA THR A 200 -8.65 -2.68 -3.98
C THR A 200 -9.41 -3.20 -2.78
N ALA A 201 -9.15 -2.64 -1.58
CA ALA A 201 -9.92 -2.99 -0.40
C ALA A 201 -11.43 -2.78 -0.64
N ILE A 202 -12.26 -3.69 -0.11
CA ILE A 202 -13.73 -3.62 -0.26
C ILE A 202 -14.27 -2.29 0.25
N ASP A 203 -13.84 -1.86 1.44
CA ASP A 203 -14.30 -0.61 2.06
C ASP A 203 -14.02 0.62 1.17
N LEU A 204 -12.78 0.72 0.66
CA LEU A 204 -12.41 1.78 -0.27
C LEU A 204 -13.23 1.72 -1.58
N THR A 205 -13.54 0.52 -2.05
CA THR A 205 -14.37 0.31 -3.24
C THR A 205 -15.80 0.78 -3.01
N ILE A 206 -16.39 0.46 -1.84
CA ILE A 206 -17.72 0.91 -1.44
C ILE A 206 -17.76 2.44 -1.32
N GLU A 207 -16.75 3.05 -0.70
CA GLU A 207 -16.66 4.51 -0.57
C GLU A 207 -16.62 5.21 -1.93
N GLN A 208 -15.81 4.69 -2.86
CA GLN A 208 -15.62 5.30 -4.19
C GLN A 208 -16.78 5.03 -5.17
N THR A 209 -17.64 4.05 -4.89
CA THR A 209 -18.74 3.65 -5.79
C THR A 209 -20.09 3.94 -5.14
N ILE A 210 -20.55 3.07 -4.25
CA ILE A 210 -21.86 3.09 -3.63
C ILE A 210 -22.05 4.37 -2.81
N ASN A 211 -21.10 4.73 -1.94
CA ASN A 211 -21.27 5.89 -1.08
C ASN A 211 -21.11 7.18 -1.87
N LYS A 212 -20.19 7.24 -2.84
CA LYS A 212 -20.06 8.38 -3.75
C LYS A 212 -21.36 8.61 -4.54
N HIS A 213 -21.95 7.57 -5.11
CA HIS A 213 -23.24 7.67 -5.82
C HIS A 213 -24.38 8.06 -4.86
N ALA A 214 -24.41 7.47 -3.67
CA ALA A 214 -25.41 7.79 -2.66
C ALA A 214 -25.30 9.25 -2.16
N LYS A 215 -24.10 9.85 -2.17
CA LYS A 215 -23.86 11.23 -1.76
C LYS A 215 -23.97 12.25 -2.91
N ALA A 216 -24.24 11.81 -4.14
CA ALA A 216 -24.39 12.69 -5.29
C ALA A 216 -25.70 13.51 -5.23
N LYS A 217 -25.87 14.47 -6.16
CA LYS A 217 -27.12 15.25 -6.28
C LYS A 217 -28.32 14.31 -6.47
N GLY A 218 -29.35 14.47 -5.64
CA GLY A 218 -30.52 13.57 -5.62
C GLY A 218 -30.30 12.26 -4.83
N GLY A 219 -29.12 12.10 -4.21
CA GLY A 219 -28.77 11.06 -3.26
C GLY A 219 -29.29 11.34 -1.85
N ILE A 220 -28.83 10.59 -0.86
CA ILE A 220 -29.34 10.57 0.52
C ILE A 220 -29.09 11.86 1.34
N VAL A 221 -28.24 12.75 0.84
CA VAL A 221 -27.80 13.95 1.55
C VAL A 221 -28.98 14.93 1.72
N GLY A 222 -29.23 15.38 2.95
CA GLY A 222 -30.23 16.40 3.28
C GLY A 222 -31.56 15.87 3.82
N PHE A 223 -31.89 14.58 3.62
CA PHE A 223 -33.12 13.97 4.15
C PHE A 223 -32.89 12.67 4.92
N SER A 224 -31.65 12.32 5.25
CA SER A 224 -31.33 11.09 6.00
C SER A 224 -32.04 10.98 7.35
N LYS A 225 -32.37 12.12 7.99
CA LYS A 225 -33.13 12.18 9.25
C LYS A 225 -34.65 12.03 9.05
N ASN A 226 -35.16 12.15 7.83
CA ASN A 226 -36.57 11.94 7.50
C ASN A 226 -36.78 10.46 7.18
N CYS A 227 -37.24 9.68 8.16
CA CYS A 227 -37.35 8.23 8.06
C CYS A 227 -38.23 7.76 6.87
N PRO A 228 -39.43 8.33 6.62
CA PRO A 228 -40.21 8.00 5.41
C PRO A 228 -39.47 8.27 4.08
N ALA A 229 -38.78 9.41 3.98
CA ALA A 229 -38.02 9.75 2.77
C ALA A 229 -36.81 8.83 2.58
N TYR A 230 -36.11 8.51 3.66
CA TYR A 230 -35.00 7.55 3.67
C TYR A 230 -35.47 6.16 3.24
N TYR A 231 -36.59 5.66 3.77
CA TYR A 231 -37.13 4.34 3.43
C TYR A 231 -37.49 4.25 1.94
N ARG A 232 -38.21 5.25 1.41
CA ARG A 232 -38.51 5.35 -0.03
C ARG A 232 -37.24 5.39 -0.87
N TRP A 233 -36.22 6.13 -0.43
CA TRP A 233 -34.94 6.19 -1.13
C TRP A 233 -34.24 4.81 -1.13
N CYS A 234 -34.22 4.10 0.00
CA CYS A 234 -33.63 2.76 0.11
C CYS A 234 -34.29 1.75 -0.83
N VAL A 235 -35.62 1.80 -0.96
CA VAL A 235 -36.35 0.89 -1.87
C VAL A 235 -36.14 1.28 -3.32
N THR A 236 -36.13 2.57 -3.66
CA THR A 236 -36.11 3.03 -5.06
C THR A 236 -34.71 3.28 -5.64
N ARG A 237 -33.65 3.29 -4.82
CA ARG A 237 -32.29 3.67 -5.26
C ARG A 237 -31.74 2.85 -6.42
N HIS A 238 -32.05 1.55 -6.47
CA HIS A 238 -31.52 0.65 -7.49
C HIS A 238 -32.18 0.94 -8.85
N SER A 239 -33.50 1.16 -8.88
CA SER A 239 -34.24 1.56 -10.08
C SER A 239 -33.76 2.93 -10.58
N ARG A 240 -33.57 3.90 -9.68
CA ARG A 240 -33.02 5.22 -10.02
C ARG A 240 -31.63 5.14 -10.62
N ALA A 241 -30.74 4.31 -10.07
CA ALA A 241 -29.41 4.07 -10.62
C ALA A 241 -29.47 3.47 -12.04
N SER A 242 -30.39 2.52 -12.27
CA SER A 242 -30.63 1.93 -13.60
C SER A 242 -31.05 2.98 -14.64
N TYR A 243 -32.01 3.87 -14.29
CA TYR A 243 -32.42 4.96 -15.19
C TYR A 243 -31.29 5.95 -15.49
N VAL A 244 -30.47 6.29 -14.49
CA VAL A 244 -29.28 7.15 -14.68
C VAL A 244 -28.26 6.46 -15.59
N SER A 245 -28.05 5.15 -15.42
CA SER A 245 -27.17 4.38 -16.31
C SER A 245 -27.67 4.37 -17.75
N ALA A 246 -28.96 4.11 -17.96
CA ALA A 246 -29.57 4.10 -19.29
C ALA A 246 -29.54 5.47 -19.97
N THR A 247 -29.80 6.55 -19.22
CA THR A 247 -29.72 7.92 -19.74
C THR A 247 -28.29 8.32 -20.11
N ASN A 248 -27.30 7.98 -19.29
CA ASN A 248 -25.89 8.19 -19.63
C ASN A 248 -25.49 7.44 -20.92
N ALA A 249 -25.93 6.20 -21.08
CA ALA A 249 -25.70 5.42 -22.30
C ALA A 249 -26.34 6.07 -23.54
N MET A 250 -27.57 6.58 -23.42
CA MET A 250 -28.24 7.29 -24.52
C MET A 250 -27.54 8.59 -24.95
N VAL A 251 -26.94 9.31 -23.99
CA VAL A 251 -26.22 10.58 -24.25
C VAL A 251 -24.76 10.33 -24.68
N GLY A 252 -24.32 9.06 -24.77
CA GLY A 252 -22.94 8.71 -25.09
C GLY A 252 -21.94 9.06 -23.97
N VAL A 253 -22.43 9.34 -22.76
CA VAL A 253 -21.59 9.53 -21.57
C VAL A 253 -21.30 8.14 -21.01
N ASN A 254 -20.46 7.39 -21.69
CA ASN A 254 -19.96 6.14 -21.13
C ASN A 254 -19.07 6.49 -19.94
N ASN A 255 -19.54 6.15 -18.73
CA ASN A 255 -18.71 6.13 -17.52
C ASN A 255 -17.59 5.07 -17.59
N ASP A 256 -17.41 4.40 -18.74
CA ASP A 256 -16.28 3.53 -19.06
C ASP A 256 -14.92 4.26 -19.12
N SER A 257 -14.90 5.57 -18.91
CA SER A 257 -13.77 6.18 -18.21
C SER A 257 -13.77 5.74 -16.73
N ASN A 258 -13.74 4.43 -16.49
CA ASN A 258 -13.04 3.89 -15.33
C ASN A 258 -11.61 4.34 -15.54
N VAL A 259 -11.33 5.50 -14.95
CA VAL A 259 -10.01 6.08 -14.75
C VAL A 259 -9.10 4.91 -14.43
N CYS A 260 -8.31 4.48 -15.41
CA CYS A 260 -7.04 3.85 -15.15
C CYS A 260 -6.44 4.71 -14.03
N PRO A 261 -6.09 4.15 -12.85
CA PRO A 261 -5.35 4.93 -11.88
C PRO A 261 -4.26 5.66 -12.67
N LYS A 262 -4.11 6.97 -12.49
CA LYS A 262 -3.04 7.74 -13.15
C LYS A 262 -1.63 7.14 -12.94
N ASP A 263 -1.56 6.07 -12.16
CA ASP A 263 -0.43 5.23 -11.80
C ASP A 263 0.01 4.25 -12.92
N ILE A 264 -0.69 4.11 -14.06
CA ILE A 264 -0.26 3.21 -15.16
C ILE A 264 -0.28 3.88 -16.55
N SER A 265 -0.39 5.20 -16.62
CA SER A 265 -0.16 5.90 -17.89
C SER A 265 1.35 6.06 -18.09
N PRO A 266 1.99 5.41 -19.08
CA PRO A 266 3.32 5.83 -19.50
C PRO A 266 3.20 7.29 -19.99
N LYS A 267 4.06 8.16 -19.44
CA LYS A 267 4.36 9.43 -20.10
C LYS A 267 5.42 9.16 -21.16
#